data_AF-F1LGP0-F1
#
_entry.id   AF-F1LGP0-F1
#
_cell.length_a   1.000
_cell.length_b   1.000
_cell.length_c   1.000
_cell.angle_alpha   90.00
_cell.angle_beta   90.00
_cell.angle_gamma   90.00
#
_symmetry.space_group_name_H-M   'P 1'
#
loop_
_entity.id
_entity.type
_entity.pdbx_description
1 polymer ?
#
loop_
_entity_poly.entity_id
_entity_poly.type
_entity_poly.pdbx_seq_one_letter_code
_entity_poly.pdbx_strand_id
1 'polypeptide(L)'
;MIWNIPYSTLRKLETTKDTRQSNPSLESEPTLTSISHKQDSVLERALAGSDYTLYYHAGGPLFAKKHNVRPILDQKDFAEMCQMNDFVHDNINRFIGLCVDAPICMSLWKYCSRGTLKSVINRGNITMDAFFVFSLMRDIIAGIDAIQRSFLQQHGRLTS
;
A
#
# COMPACT_ATOMS: atom_id res chain seq x y z
N MET A 1 12.98 16.66 -0.85
CA MET A 1 12.73 15.25 -1.26
C MET A 1 11.77 15.25 -2.45
N ILE A 2 11.84 14.30 -3.38
CA ILE A 2 10.97 14.31 -4.58
C ILE A 2 9.68 13.54 -4.26
N TRP A 3 8.53 14.22 -4.24
CA TRP A 3 7.20 13.62 -4.00
C TRP A 3 6.53 13.11 -5.29
N ASN A 4 6.99 13.57 -6.45
CA ASN A 4 6.47 13.17 -7.76
C ASN A 4 7.21 11.92 -8.24
N ILE A 5 6.50 10.82 -8.39
CA ILE A 5 7.05 9.54 -8.85
C ILE A 5 6.60 9.30 -10.29
N PRO A 6 7.52 9.29 -11.26
CA PRO A 6 7.19 9.04 -12.65
C PRO A 6 6.64 7.64 -12.85
N TYR A 7 5.59 7.51 -13.66
CA TYR A 7 4.95 6.24 -14.00
C TYR A 7 5.92 5.25 -14.64
N SER A 8 6.91 5.74 -15.39
CA SER A 8 7.96 4.90 -16.00
C SER A 8 8.79 4.11 -15.00
N THR A 9 8.86 4.57 -13.75
CA THR A 9 9.59 3.88 -12.67
C THR A 9 8.75 2.79 -12.01
N LEU A 10 7.44 2.78 -12.25
CA LEU A 10 6.49 1.86 -11.64
C LEU A 10 6.32 0.64 -12.53
N ARG A 11 6.62 -0.54 -11.99
CA ARG A 11 6.28 -1.81 -12.64
C ARG A 11 5.02 -2.37 -12.02
N LYS A 12 3.98 -2.50 -12.84
CA LYS A 12 2.77 -3.20 -12.42
C LYS A 12 3.08 -4.69 -12.33
N LEU A 13 2.52 -5.36 -11.33
CA LEU A 13 2.53 -6.81 -11.31
C LEU A 13 1.56 -7.29 -12.42
N GLU A 14 2.11 -7.85 -13.49
CA GLU A 14 1.32 -8.44 -14.57
C GLU A 14 0.64 -9.71 -14.03
N THR A 15 -0.68 -9.70 -14.05
CA THR A 15 -1.48 -10.91 -13.88
C THR A 15 -1.17 -11.81 -15.06
N THR A 16 -0.78 -13.06 -14.81
CA THR A 16 -0.87 -14.11 -15.84
C THR A 16 -2.34 -14.23 -16.23
N LYS A 17 -2.76 -13.46 -17.22
CA LYS A 17 -3.99 -13.73 -17.95
C LYS A 17 -3.73 -15.00 -18.76
N ASP A 18 -4.60 -15.98 -18.57
CA ASP A 18 -4.68 -17.20 -19.35
C ASP A 18 -4.28 -16.99 -20.81
N THR A 19 -3.12 -17.50 -21.20
CA THR A 19 -2.84 -17.85 -22.59
C THR A 19 -2.59 -19.35 -22.63
N ARG A 20 -3.44 -20.02 -23.39
CA ARG A 20 -3.46 -21.45 -23.64
C ARG A 20 -2.09 -21.93 -24.16
N GLN A 21 -1.75 -23.16 -23.75
CA GLN A 21 -0.78 -24.09 -24.35
C GLN A 21 0.71 -23.70 -24.35
N SER A 22 1.47 -24.32 -23.45
CA SER A 22 2.69 -25.06 -23.82
C SER A 22 3.19 -25.93 -22.64
N ASN A 23 3.69 -27.11 -22.98
CA ASN A 23 3.96 -28.26 -22.10
C ASN A 23 5.00 -28.00 -20.99
N PRO A 24 4.92 -28.69 -19.83
CA PRO A 24 5.94 -28.56 -18.78
C PRO A 24 7.14 -29.45 -19.11
N SER A 25 8.34 -28.89 -19.04
CA SER A 25 9.57 -29.68 -18.90
C SER A 25 10.41 -29.14 -17.74
N LEU A 26 10.71 -30.07 -16.84
CA LEU A 26 11.93 -30.24 -16.04
C LEU A 26 12.26 -29.20 -14.95
N GLU A 27 11.96 -29.64 -13.72
CA GLU A 27 12.75 -29.56 -12.49
C GLU A 27 13.62 -28.31 -12.24
N SER A 28 13.26 -27.56 -11.19
CA SER A 28 14.23 -26.88 -10.32
C SER A 28 13.66 -26.71 -8.91
N GLU A 29 14.49 -27.02 -7.93
CA GLU A 29 14.28 -27.07 -6.48
C GLU A 29 13.64 -25.81 -5.88
N PRO A 30 12.93 -25.91 -4.74
CA PRO A 30 12.29 -24.76 -4.12
C PRO A 30 13.31 -23.83 -3.47
N THR A 31 13.58 -22.69 -4.11
CA THR A 31 14.29 -21.55 -3.49
C THR A 31 13.42 -20.93 -2.38
N LEU A 32 14.06 -20.49 -1.29
CA LEU A 32 13.46 -19.89 -0.09
C LEU A 32 12.65 -18.59 -0.32
N THR A 33 12.50 -18.14 -1.56
CA THR A 33 11.66 -16.99 -1.98
C THR A 33 10.18 -17.35 -2.18
N SER A 34 9.85 -18.64 -2.19
CA SER A 34 8.53 -19.17 -2.56
C SER A 34 7.38 -18.87 -1.57
N ILE A 35 7.68 -18.35 -0.37
CA ILE A 35 6.65 -17.96 0.62
C ILE A 35 6.07 -16.56 0.31
N SER A 36 6.86 -15.64 -0.27
CA SER A 36 6.37 -14.28 -0.63
C SER A 36 5.42 -14.32 -1.83
N HIS A 37 5.79 -15.04 -2.89
CA HIS A 37 5.04 -15.08 -4.15
C HIS A 37 3.59 -15.60 -4.02
N LYS A 38 3.30 -16.46 -3.04
CA LYS A 38 1.94 -17.00 -2.85
C LYS A 38 0.98 -15.97 -2.26
N GLN A 39 1.43 -15.13 -1.33
CA GLN A 39 0.59 -14.13 -0.67
C GLN A 39 0.20 -13.00 -1.63
N ASP A 40 1.11 -12.62 -2.53
CA ASP A 40 0.89 -11.53 -3.49
C ASP A 40 -0.21 -11.88 -4.51
N SER A 41 -0.27 -13.14 -4.97
CA SER A 41 -1.29 -13.61 -5.93
C SER A 41 -2.73 -13.60 -5.40
N VAL A 42 -2.91 -13.81 -4.09
CA VAL A 42 -4.23 -13.79 -3.43
C VAL A 42 -4.69 -12.35 -3.18
N LEU A 43 -3.75 -11.47 -2.83
CA LEU A 43 -4.01 -10.05 -2.65
C LEU A 43 -4.40 -9.40 -3.98
N GLU A 44 -3.79 -9.77 -5.11
CA GLU A 44 -4.19 -9.26 -6.42
C GLU A 44 -5.64 -9.59 -6.77
N ARG A 45 -6.09 -10.83 -6.56
CA ARG A 45 -7.50 -11.20 -6.81
C ARG A 45 -8.47 -10.44 -5.92
N ALA A 46 -8.07 -10.15 -4.68
CA ALA A 46 -8.87 -9.35 -3.76
C ALA A 46 -8.92 -7.86 -4.16
N LEU A 47 -7.89 -7.37 -4.84
CA LEU A 47 -7.79 -5.98 -5.32
C LEU A 47 -8.35 -5.80 -6.73
N ALA A 48 -8.55 -6.88 -7.48
CA ALA A 48 -9.12 -6.87 -8.83
C ALA A 48 -10.52 -6.24 -8.83
N GLY A 49 -10.65 -5.08 -9.47
CA GLY A 49 -11.89 -4.29 -9.52
C GLY A 49 -12.00 -3.16 -8.49
N SER A 50 -11.00 -2.99 -7.63
CA SER A 50 -10.92 -1.86 -6.70
C SER A 50 -10.12 -0.68 -7.26
N ASP A 51 -10.21 0.47 -6.59
CA ASP A 51 -9.38 1.65 -6.86
C ASP A 51 -7.91 1.46 -6.46
N TYR A 52 -7.51 0.25 -6.06
CA TYR A 52 -6.17 -0.04 -5.57
C TYR A 52 -5.40 -0.96 -6.51
N THR A 53 -4.09 -0.79 -6.58
CA THR A 53 -3.21 -1.60 -7.43
C THR A 53 -1.82 -1.71 -6.80
N LEU A 54 -1.21 -2.89 -6.90
CA LEU A 54 0.16 -3.12 -6.41
C LEU A 54 1.17 -2.78 -7.50
N TYR A 55 2.22 -2.06 -7.13
CA TYR A 55 3.35 -1.76 -8.01
C TYR A 55 4.67 -2.10 -7.32
N TYR A 56 5.72 -2.25 -8.12
CA TYR A 56 7.10 -2.35 -7.65
C TYR A 56 7.89 -1.12 -8.08
N HIS A 57 8.65 -0.57 -7.14
CA HIS A 57 9.63 0.49 -7.36
C HIS A 57 10.97 0.04 -6.77
N ALA A 58 12.08 0.73 -7.07
CA ALA A 58 13.43 0.36 -6.64
C ALA A 58 13.59 0.09 -5.12
N GLY A 59 12.68 0.62 -4.29
CA GLY A 59 12.64 0.40 -2.84
C GLY A 59 11.72 -0.73 -2.35
N GLY A 60 11.11 -1.53 -3.24
CA GLY A 60 10.20 -2.62 -2.90
C GLY A 60 8.76 -2.43 -3.37
N PRO A 61 7.83 -3.29 -2.89
CA PRO A 61 6.41 -3.19 -3.25
C PRO A 61 5.77 -1.94 -2.64
N LEU A 62 4.89 -1.31 -3.41
CA LEU A 62 4.11 -0.14 -3.00
C LEU A 62 2.64 -0.30 -3.40
N PHE A 63 1.79 0.37 -2.65
CA PHE A 63 0.36 0.35 -2.84
C PHE A 63 -0.08 1.64 -3.51
N ALA A 64 -0.68 1.53 -4.70
CA ALA A 64 -1.22 2.66 -5.44
C ALA A 64 -2.73 2.75 -5.27
N LYS A 65 -3.23 3.92 -4.88
CA LYS A 65 -4.64 4.27 -4.88
C LYS A 65 -4.93 5.18 -6.08
N LYS A 66 -5.82 4.75 -6.97
CA LYS A 66 -6.33 5.51 -8.10
C LYS A 66 -7.29 6.58 -7.63
N HIS A 67 -7.21 7.74 -8.27
CA HIS A 67 -8.10 8.87 -8.05
C HIS A 67 -8.89 9.13 -9.32
N ASN A 68 -10.21 9.30 -9.18
CA ASN A 68 -11.09 9.62 -10.30
C ASN A 68 -10.95 11.08 -10.77
N VAL A 69 -10.23 11.90 -10.00
CA VAL A 69 -9.95 13.30 -10.30
C VAL A 69 -8.45 13.48 -10.48
N ARG A 70 -8.07 14.21 -11.53
CA ARG A 70 -6.70 14.68 -11.72
C ARG A 70 -6.59 16.05 -11.03
N PRO A 71 -5.89 16.17 -9.90
CA PRO A 71 -5.76 17.45 -9.22
C PRO A 71 -4.87 18.39 -10.06
N ILE A 72 -5.25 19.66 -10.10
CA ILE A 72 -4.37 20.74 -10.52
C ILE A 72 -3.63 21.15 -9.25
N LEU A 73 -2.32 20.90 -9.21
CA LEU A 73 -1.50 21.16 -8.03
C LEU A 73 -0.86 22.54 -8.14
N ASP A 74 -1.03 23.35 -7.10
CA ASP A 74 -0.34 24.63 -6.95
C ASP A 74 0.92 24.52 -6.07
N GLN A 75 1.59 25.65 -5.85
CA GLN A 75 2.81 25.69 -5.03
C GLN A 75 2.55 25.30 -3.57
N LYS A 76 1.36 25.57 -3.04
CA LYS A 76 0.99 25.23 -1.67
C LYS A 76 0.75 23.72 -1.56
N ASP A 77 0.07 23.13 -2.53
CA ASP A 77 -0.13 21.69 -2.61
C ASP A 77 1.23 20.96 -2.63
N PHE A 78 2.21 21.45 -3.40
CA PHE A 78 3.55 20.86 -3.42
C PHE A 78 4.25 20.88 -2.05
N ALA A 79 4.06 21.95 -1.27
CA ALA A 79 4.60 22.02 0.08
C ALA A 79 3.91 21.00 1.00
N GLU A 80 2.59 20.86 0.89
CA GLU A 80 1.83 19.85 1.64
C GLU A 80 2.23 18.42 1.25
N MET A 81 2.46 18.13 -0.04
CA MET A 81 2.96 16.83 -0.48
C MET A 81 4.36 16.51 0.06
N CYS A 82 5.24 17.52 0.15
CA CYS A 82 6.55 17.36 0.78
C CYS A 82 6.39 17.05 2.27
N GLN A 83 5.55 17.80 2.98
CA GLN A 83 5.28 17.55 4.41
C GLN A 83 4.70 16.16 4.64
N MET A 84 3.79 15.69 3.77
CA MET A 84 3.25 14.33 3.82
C MET A 84 4.34 13.25 3.64
N ASN A 85 5.28 13.47 2.72
CA ASN A 85 6.34 12.49 2.46
C ASN A 85 7.39 12.45 3.58
N ASP A 86 7.66 13.59 4.22
CA ASP A 86 8.57 13.72 5.35
C ASP A 86 7.92 13.24 6.67
N PHE A 87 6.59 13.16 6.72
CA PHE A 87 5.85 12.66 7.88
C PHE A 87 5.92 11.14 7.99
N VAL A 88 6.88 10.68 8.79
CA VAL A 88 7.14 9.26 9.05
C VAL A 88 6.87 8.94 10.52
N HIS A 89 6.04 7.93 10.76
CA HIS A 89 5.73 7.43 12.09
C HIS A 89 5.44 5.93 12.03
N ASP A 90 5.81 5.17 13.07
CA ASP A 90 5.69 3.71 13.07
C ASP A 90 4.24 3.22 12.96
N ASN A 91 3.31 3.97 13.56
CA ASN A 91 1.89 3.65 13.56
C ASN A 91 1.08 4.37 12.45
N ILE A 92 1.74 4.97 11.46
CA ILE A 92 1.09 5.64 10.33
C ILE A 92 1.64 5.05 9.04
N ASN A 93 0.75 4.72 8.10
CA ASN A 93 1.22 4.22 6.82
C ASN A 93 1.92 5.34 6.04
N ARG A 94 3.17 5.11 5.67
CA ARG A 94 4.01 6.12 5.03
C ARG A 94 3.49 6.47 3.64
N PHE A 95 3.31 7.77 3.41
CA PHE A 95 3.11 8.33 2.07
C PHE A 95 4.44 8.36 1.32
N ILE A 96 4.44 7.90 0.07
CA ILE A 96 5.65 7.81 -0.75
C ILE A 96 5.65 8.90 -1.83
N GLY A 97 4.49 9.19 -2.42
CA GLY A 97 4.39 10.18 -3.48
C GLY A 97 3.11 10.13 -4.29
N LEU A 98 3.00 11.02 -5.27
CA LEU A 98 1.97 11.01 -6.30
C LEU A 98 2.57 10.61 -7.64
N CYS A 99 1.80 9.86 -8.41
CA CYS A 99 2.04 9.60 -9.82
C CYS A 99 0.96 10.32 -10.62
N VAL A 100 1.33 11.46 -11.21
CA VAL A 100 0.41 12.34 -11.95
C VAL A 100 0.49 12.14 -13.45
N ASP A 101 1.58 11.53 -13.95
CA ASP A 101 1.83 11.28 -15.37
C ASP A 101 1.14 10.02 -15.91
N ALA A 102 0.67 9.13 -15.04
CA ALA A 102 -0.17 7.99 -15.43
C ALA A 102 -1.53 8.43 -16.01
N PRO A 103 -2.21 7.59 -16.82
CA PRO A 103 -3.54 7.90 -17.35
C PRO A 103 -4.56 8.26 -16.27
N ILE A 104 -4.49 7.58 -15.12
CA ILE A 104 -5.25 7.86 -13.91
C ILE A 104 -4.26 8.32 -12.84
N CYS A 105 -4.55 9.45 -12.18
CA CYS A 105 -3.71 9.94 -11.08
C CYS A 105 -3.73 8.94 -9.92
N MET A 106 -2.57 8.69 -9.32
CA MET A 106 -2.45 7.72 -8.23
C MET A 106 -1.65 8.29 -7.06
N SER A 107 -2.08 7.98 -5.83
CA SER A 107 -1.24 8.15 -4.64
C SER A 107 -0.56 6.84 -4.26
N LEU A 108 0.72 6.95 -3.94
CA LEU A 108 1.61 5.83 -3.66
C LEU A 108 1.91 5.78 -2.18
N TRP A 109 1.72 4.61 -1.59
CA TRP A 109 1.85 4.35 -0.17
C TRP A 109 2.74 3.14 0.06
N LYS A 110 3.35 3.05 1.23
CA LYS A 110 4.06 1.84 1.64
C LYS A 110 3.10 0.65 1.64
N TYR A 111 3.58 -0.47 1.12
CA TYR A 111 2.83 -1.73 1.14
C TYR A 111 2.80 -2.35 2.53
N CYS A 112 1.61 -2.76 2.98
CA CYS A 112 1.38 -3.46 4.24
C CYS A 112 0.94 -4.91 3.96
N SER A 113 1.85 -5.86 4.13
CA SER A 113 1.63 -7.28 3.78
C SER A 113 0.47 -7.95 4.53
N ARG A 114 0.12 -7.47 5.74
CA ARG A 114 -0.98 -8.01 6.55
C ARG A 114 -2.37 -7.56 6.08
N GLY A 115 -2.46 -6.54 5.23
CA GLY A 115 -3.72 -5.98 4.76
C GLY A 115 -4.50 -5.20 5.82
N THR A 116 -5.82 -5.08 5.62
CA THR A 116 -6.71 -4.34 6.54
C THR A 116 -7.01 -5.14 7.80
N LEU A 117 -7.29 -4.44 8.90
CA LEU A 117 -7.66 -5.06 10.16
C LEU A 117 -8.89 -5.98 9.98
N LYS A 118 -9.91 -5.53 9.24
CA LYS A 118 -11.05 -6.37 8.87
C LYS A 118 -10.66 -7.69 8.19
N SER A 119 -9.70 -7.66 7.26
CA SER A 119 -9.22 -8.89 6.61
C SER A 119 -8.50 -9.81 7.59
N VAL A 120 -7.65 -9.25 8.46
CA VAL A 120 -6.92 -10.01 9.47
C VAL A 120 -7.89 -10.70 10.44
N ILE A 121 -8.91 -9.98 10.91
CA ILE A 121 -9.95 -10.51 11.79
C ILE A 121 -10.72 -11.64 11.10
N ASN A 122 -11.16 -11.42 9.86
CA ASN A 122 -11.96 -12.40 9.11
C ASN A 122 -11.19 -13.68 8.76
N ARG A 123 -9.86 -13.59 8.59
CA ARG A 123 -9.03 -14.77 8.31
C ARG A 123 -8.94 -15.71 9.51
N GLY A 124 -9.15 -15.23 10.74
CA GLY A 124 -9.10 -16.04 11.96
C GLY A 124 -7.72 -16.62 12.31
N ASN A 125 -6.67 -16.28 11.54
CA ASN A 125 -5.31 -16.80 11.72
C ASN A 125 -4.56 -16.19 12.92
N ILE A 126 -5.17 -15.25 13.64
CA ILE A 126 -4.59 -14.57 14.80
C ILE A 126 -5.57 -14.71 15.97
N THR A 127 -5.10 -15.25 17.09
CA THR A 127 -5.83 -15.23 18.35
C THR A 127 -5.90 -13.79 18.85
N MET A 128 -7.09 -13.19 18.82
CA MET A 128 -7.33 -11.86 19.39
C MET A 128 -7.48 -11.97 20.90
N ASP A 129 -6.37 -12.22 21.59
CA ASP A 129 -6.33 -12.16 23.04
C ASP A 129 -6.34 -10.70 23.54
N ALA A 130 -6.58 -10.53 24.85
CA ALA A 130 -6.63 -9.20 25.45
C ALA A 130 -5.33 -8.40 25.23
N PHE A 131 -4.19 -9.08 25.16
CA PHE A 131 -2.89 -8.46 24.94
C PHE A 131 -2.75 -7.91 23.51
N PHE A 132 -3.18 -8.65 22.50
CA PHE A 132 -3.21 -8.19 21.11
C PHE A 132 -4.13 -6.99 20.95
N VAL A 133 -5.34 -7.05 21.52
CA VAL A 133 -6.31 -5.94 21.48
C VAL A 133 -5.74 -4.69 22.13
N PHE A 134 -5.13 -4.82 23.31
CA PHE A 134 -4.49 -3.71 24.01
C PHE A 134 -3.33 -3.11 23.21
N SER A 135 -2.48 -3.95 22.63
CA SER A 135 -1.36 -3.51 21.80
C SER A 135 -1.85 -2.75 20.57
N LEU A 136 -2.87 -3.27 19.89
CA LEU A 136 -3.49 -2.61 18.74
C LEU A 136 -4.12 -1.26 19.11
N MET A 137 -4.83 -1.18 20.23
CA MET A 137 -5.39 0.08 20.72
C MET A 137 -4.29 1.11 20.99
N ARG A 138 -3.21 0.72 21.68
CA ARG A 138 -2.08 1.60 21.97
C ARG A 138 -1.45 2.12 20.69
N ASP A 139 -1.25 1.26 19.70
CA ASP A 139 -0.66 1.62 18.42
C ASP A 139 -1.57 2.58 17.63
N ILE A 140 -2.90 2.37 17.65
CA ILE A 140 -3.87 3.31 17.05
C ILE A 140 -3.82 4.67 17.75
N ILE A 141 -3.78 4.71 19.08
CA ILE A 141 -3.69 5.96 19.85
C ILE A 141 -2.42 6.72 19.50
N ALA A 142 -1.27 6.04 19.43
CA ALA A 142 0.01 6.64 19.05
C ALA A 142 -0.05 7.23 17.63
N GLY A 143 -0.65 6.51 16.67
CA GLY A 143 -0.86 7.01 15.31
C GLY A 143 -1.76 8.25 15.26
N ILE A 144 -2.85 8.27 16.03
CA ILE A 144 -3.76 9.42 16.08
C ILE A 144 -3.09 10.63 16.74
N ASP A 145 -2.37 10.44 17.86
CA ASP A 145 -1.65 11.54 18.52
C ASP A 145 -0.58 12.15 17.59
N ALA A 146 0.13 11.31 16.83
CA ALA A 146 1.08 11.76 15.82
C ALA A 146 0.40 12.59 14.70
N ILE A 147 -0.78 12.20 14.22
CA ILE A 147 -1.56 12.99 13.25
C ILE A 147 -2.01 14.32 13.85
N GLN A 148 -2.51 14.30 15.09
CA GLN A 148 -3.06 15.48 15.74
C GLN A 148 -1.98 16.55 16.00
N ARG A 149 -0.75 16.13 16.26
CA ARG A 149 0.40 17.04 16.46
C ARG A 149 1.09 17.45 15.17
N SER A 150 0.74 16.85 14.04
CA SER A 150 1.33 17.18 12.74
C SER A 150 0.54 18.29 12.02
N PHE A 151 1.02 18.67 10.84
CA PHE A 151 0.35 19.64 9.96
C PHE A 151 -1.07 19.19 9.53
N LEU A 152 -1.38 17.89 9.59
CA LEU A 152 -2.70 17.35 9.24
C LEU A 152 -3.77 17.66 10.30
N GLN A 153 -3.37 17.71 11.59
CA GLN A 153 -4.20 17.97 12.78
C GLN A 153 -5.36 16.98 13.05
N GLN A 154 -5.92 16.35 12.02
CA GLN A 154 -7.06 15.45 12.11
C GLN A 154 -6.93 14.32 11.09
N HIS A 155 -7.35 13.10 11.47
CA HIS A 155 -7.36 11.96 10.55
C HIS A 155 -8.52 12.02 9.55
N GLY A 156 -9.69 12.52 9.95
CA GLY A 156 -10.86 12.75 9.08
C GLY A 156 -11.68 11.52 8.65
N ARG A 157 -11.16 10.29 8.76
CA ARG A 157 -11.88 9.06 8.35
C ARG A 157 -11.32 7.79 9.00
N LEU A 158 -11.21 7.78 10.32
CA LEU A 158 -10.78 6.57 11.04
C LEU A 158 -11.88 5.50 10.96
N THR A 159 -11.59 4.35 10.36
CA THR A 159 -12.52 3.22 10.18
C THR A 159 -11.81 1.88 10.33
N SER A 160 -12.55 0.83 10.68
CA SER A 160 -12.08 -0.57 10.82
C SER A 160 -11.86 -1.30 9.50
#